data_AF-A0A1W1XS77-F1
#
_entry.id   AF-A0A1W1XS77-F1
#
_cell.length_a   1.000
_cell.length_b   1.000
_cell.length_c   1.000
_cell.angle_alpha   90.00
_cell.angle_beta   90.00
_cell.angle_gamma   90.00
#
_symmetry.space_group_name_H-M   'P 1'
#
loop_
_entity.id
_entity.type
_entity.pdbx_description
1 polymer ?
#
loop_
_entity_poly.entity_id
_entity_poly.type
_entity_poly.pdbx_seq_one_letter_code
_entity_poly.pdbx_strand_id
1 'polypeptide(L)'
;MAQRRWNAPLNEDRERFHAIRTCAALIAFLWIAHLTWAPSAAGEDILKPVAEEIRYEATLAEDAPVGRPLPLAATWNSGLLPDTFTPDYQLGLVEAGHYLLPTFQLPGHDKATKEYFEAAIKKAASLKLPFTLVSTQWERLLTDDDRFFKLPPEKNPNVVTPQGEILQKVSPFGPVEPWTEVGKIRVSDPLLSQIAQWYPDPPMVLFLSNNEHAKLRWNEAESSKRYLDAYGKGKSDEFKRKVVGDGWIERYRALIQGMRDNLPESWKKTKTLFEGYNAFGCDAFGRWGGWIDYSLYIPGRFEPWPLAWEGASPSYYLYDWDPSTDFTVWSPQVRAMNFVFMLEEARAMNPQLWFELSIWDGYEPDKDTDKRKYYESLGQTFSPERYGGYAQFGMWLLRPRVVREFRGWTQKVAQDTEPYFLSLLEAVDRVHKHSVLRRFWRQGELVANAAHAHPYQANIPDEYKSKNRWFLLDTNLDPKWPWSLDTEIPVFSLALVIGEKPNRQWLVYAFSPVKAREKVQVTLPDYKAVTLSASPKGDFFWVREKENDVQKLDVDQFPPAPPQNLQLQQSAP
;
A
#
# COMPACT_ATOMS: atom_id res chain seq x y z
N MET A 1 -12.19 -58.86 -32.28
CA MET A 1 -12.93 -60.14 -32.33
C MET A 1 -12.58 -60.97 -31.12
N ALA A 2 -13.58 -61.61 -30.50
CA ALA A 2 -13.49 -62.72 -29.52
C ALA A 2 -12.76 -62.41 -28.18
N GLN A 3 -13.50 -62.21 -27.07
CA GLN A 3 -14.09 -63.23 -26.18
C GLN A 3 -13.11 -63.73 -25.10
N ARG A 4 -13.45 -63.46 -23.83
CA ARG A 4 -13.82 -64.45 -22.77
C ARG A 4 -12.62 -65.25 -22.22
N ARG A 5 -12.51 -65.64 -20.95
CA ARG A 5 -13.31 -65.59 -19.72
C ARG A 5 -12.39 -66.21 -18.66
N TRP A 6 -12.46 -65.68 -17.43
CA TRP A 6 -12.59 -66.42 -16.16
C TRP A 6 -11.89 -67.78 -16.00
N ASN A 7 -11.12 -67.93 -14.91
CA ASN A 7 -11.36 -68.95 -13.89
C ASN A 7 -10.32 -68.88 -12.75
N ALA A 8 -10.83 -68.69 -11.52
CA ALA A 8 -10.27 -69.25 -10.28
C ALA A 8 -10.41 -70.81 -10.33
N PRO A 9 -10.14 -71.67 -9.31
CA PRO A 9 -9.95 -71.39 -7.86
C PRO A 9 -9.08 -72.44 -7.07
N LEU A 10 -9.16 -72.40 -5.72
CA LEU A 10 -8.93 -73.48 -4.71
C LEU A 10 -7.49 -74.05 -4.57
N ASN A 11 -6.93 -74.49 -3.43
CA ASN A 11 -7.40 -74.77 -2.07
C ASN A 11 -6.15 -75.02 -1.16
N GLU A 12 -6.32 -74.88 0.17
CA GLU A 12 -5.80 -75.74 1.29
C GLU A 12 -4.28 -76.10 1.36
N ASP A 13 -3.57 -76.32 2.47
CA ASP A 13 -3.84 -76.43 3.91
C ASP A 13 -2.46 -76.60 4.62
N ARG A 14 -2.36 -76.19 5.89
CA ARG A 14 -1.57 -76.77 7.01
C ARG A 14 -1.40 -75.71 8.11
N GLU A 15 -2.27 -75.71 9.12
CA GLU A 15 -2.10 -76.39 10.44
C GLU A 15 -0.93 -75.85 11.29
N ARG A 16 -0.99 -75.62 12.60
CA ARG A 16 -2.01 -75.66 13.69
C ARG A 16 -1.26 -75.17 14.95
N PHE A 17 -1.91 -74.42 15.86
CA PHE A 17 -2.16 -74.81 17.27
C PHE A 17 -2.77 -73.64 18.08
N HIS A 18 -4.08 -73.79 18.38
CA HIS A 18 -4.82 -73.55 19.63
C HIS A 18 -4.15 -72.77 20.79
N ALA A 19 -4.83 -71.96 21.62
CA ALA A 19 -6.22 -71.96 22.10
C ALA A 19 -6.39 -70.75 23.09
N ILE A 20 -7.43 -69.90 23.06
CA ILE A 20 -8.75 -70.01 23.74
C ILE A 20 -8.97 -68.88 24.78
N ARG A 21 -10.17 -68.26 24.65
CA ARG A 21 -11.04 -67.55 25.63
C ARG A 21 -10.78 -66.07 25.95
N THR A 22 -11.77 -65.17 26.06
CA THR A 22 -13.17 -65.02 25.59
C THR A 22 -13.55 -63.58 25.94
N CYS A 23 -14.08 -62.82 24.98
CA CYS A 23 -14.76 -61.55 25.23
C CYS A 23 -16.23 -61.81 25.62
N ALA A 24 -16.68 -61.20 26.72
CA ALA A 24 -18.08 -60.94 26.98
C ALA A 24 -18.22 -59.70 27.87
N ALA A 25 -18.86 -58.66 27.33
CA ALA A 25 -19.89 -57.84 28.00
C ALA A 25 -20.04 -56.48 27.30
N LEU A 26 -21.02 -56.43 26.39
CA LEU A 26 -21.70 -55.22 25.94
C LEU A 26 -22.80 -54.92 26.98
N ILE A 27 -22.67 -53.84 27.76
CA ILE A 27 -23.80 -53.17 28.42
C ILE A 27 -23.61 -51.67 28.24
N ALA A 28 -24.69 -51.06 27.76
CA ALA A 28 -24.87 -49.65 27.45
C ALA A 28 -24.72 -48.73 28.66
N PHE A 29 -24.24 -47.51 28.41
CA PHE A 29 -24.79 -46.32 29.05
C PHE A 29 -24.82 -45.15 28.06
N LEU A 30 -26.04 -44.75 27.71
CA LEU A 30 -26.38 -43.43 27.22
C LEU A 30 -25.91 -42.38 28.23
N TRP A 31 -25.02 -41.48 27.82
CA TRP A 31 -25.01 -40.11 28.31
C TRP A 31 -24.93 -39.17 27.11
N ILE A 32 -26.06 -38.51 26.89
CA ILE A 32 -26.20 -37.31 26.08
C ILE A 32 -25.31 -36.24 26.73
N ALA A 33 -24.20 -35.88 26.07
CA ALA A 33 -23.53 -34.63 26.33
C ALA A 33 -23.86 -33.70 25.16
N HIS A 34 -24.85 -32.84 25.39
CA HIS A 34 -24.97 -31.58 24.67
C HIS A 34 -23.69 -30.78 24.94
N LEU A 35 -22.68 -30.91 24.08
CA LEU A 35 -21.64 -29.91 23.96
C LEU A 35 -22.23 -28.76 23.14
N THR A 36 -22.88 -27.85 23.86
CA THR A 36 -23.02 -26.47 23.40
C THR A 36 -21.64 -25.94 23.07
N TRP A 37 -21.41 -25.65 21.79
CA TRP A 37 -20.25 -24.92 21.31
C TRP A 37 -20.33 -23.52 21.91
N ALA A 38 -19.62 -23.30 23.01
CA ALA A 38 -19.39 -21.96 23.52
C ALA A 38 -18.32 -21.30 22.61
N PRO A 39 -18.56 -20.12 22.04
CA PRO A 39 -17.49 -19.37 21.37
C PRO A 39 -16.37 -19.16 22.40
N SER A 40 -15.14 -19.55 22.05
CA SER A 40 -14.03 -19.50 23.01
C SER A 40 -13.72 -18.04 23.37
N ALA A 41 -13.68 -17.74 24.67
CA ALA A 41 -13.30 -16.44 25.22
C ALA A 41 -11.90 -15.95 24.77
N ALA A 42 -11.04 -16.83 24.25
CA ALA A 42 -9.70 -16.49 23.76
C ALA A 42 -9.69 -15.54 22.54
N GLY A 43 -10.76 -15.52 21.72
CA GLY A 43 -10.86 -14.60 20.58
C GLY A 43 -11.23 -13.17 20.99
N GLU A 44 -12.03 -13.00 22.05
CA GLU A 44 -12.38 -11.67 22.57
C GLU A 44 -11.21 -10.99 23.30
N ASP A 45 -10.32 -11.78 23.93
CA ASP A 45 -9.16 -11.28 24.69
C ASP A 45 -8.05 -10.69 23.80
N ILE A 46 -7.91 -11.12 22.54
CA ILE A 46 -6.92 -10.58 21.58
C ILE A 46 -7.50 -9.42 20.74
N LEU A 47 -8.80 -9.47 20.42
CA LEU A 47 -9.45 -8.55 19.49
C LEU A 47 -9.54 -7.11 20.02
N LYS A 48 -9.86 -6.92 21.30
CA LYS A 48 -9.99 -5.58 21.89
C LYS A 48 -8.65 -4.82 21.87
N PRO A 49 -7.51 -5.42 22.27
CA PRO A 49 -6.20 -4.78 22.12
C PRO A 49 -5.82 -4.40 20.69
N VAL A 50 -6.06 -5.27 19.70
CA VAL A 50 -5.67 -4.99 18.30
C VAL A 50 -6.51 -3.85 17.73
N ALA A 51 -7.83 -3.87 17.94
CA ALA A 51 -8.70 -2.77 17.53
C ALA A 51 -8.31 -1.45 18.23
N GLU A 52 -7.91 -1.49 19.50
CA GLU A 52 -7.39 -0.34 20.23
C GLU A 52 -6.11 0.23 19.60
N GLU A 53 -5.15 -0.62 19.28
CA GLU A 53 -3.90 -0.20 18.64
C GLU A 53 -4.16 0.35 17.22
N ILE A 54 -5.02 -0.29 16.41
CA ILE A 54 -5.40 0.23 15.08
C ILE A 54 -5.96 1.66 15.21
N ARG A 55 -6.87 1.90 16.15
CA ARG A 55 -7.44 3.24 16.39
C ARG A 55 -6.38 4.24 16.82
N TYR A 56 -5.53 3.83 17.76
CA TYR A 56 -4.48 4.67 18.31
C TYR A 56 -3.48 5.09 17.22
N GLU A 57 -2.93 4.15 16.45
CA GLU A 57 -1.92 4.45 15.44
C GLU A 57 -2.51 5.23 14.24
N ALA A 58 -3.75 4.93 13.83
CA ALA A 58 -4.41 5.69 12.77
C ALA A 58 -4.63 7.17 13.14
N THR A 59 -4.85 7.47 14.43
CA THR A 59 -5.16 8.83 14.88
C THR A 59 -3.98 9.59 15.48
N LEU A 60 -2.90 8.89 15.85
CA LEU A 60 -1.68 9.47 16.40
C LEU A 60 -1.10 10.56 15.50
N ALA A 61 -0.58 11.66 16.04
CA ALA A 61 0.12 12.68 15.25
C ALA A 61 1.50 12.17 14.76
N GLU A 62 2.02 12.70 13.66
CA GLU A 62 3.35 12.32 13.15
C GLU A 62 4.49 12.66 14.12
N ASP A 63 4.33 13.75 14.86
CA ASP A 63 5.28 14.33 15.82
C ASP A 63 4.93 13.98 17.27
N ALA A 64 4.10 12.96 17.49
CA ALA A 64 3.73 12.53 18.83
C ALA A 64 4.97 12.18 19.68
N PRO A 65 4.98 12.45 21.01
CA PRO A 65 6.14 12.19 21.86
C PRO A 65 6.62 10.73 21.89
N VAL A 66 5.73 9.77 21.62
CA VAL A 66 6.09 8.35 21.51
C VAL A 66 6.92 8.05 20.26
N GLY A 67 6.92 8.96 19.29
CA GLY A 67 7.50 8.83 17.96
C GLY A 67 6.46 8.54 16.89
N ARG A 68 6.93 8.14 15.70
CA ARG A 68 6.07 7.92 14.52
C ARG A 68 4.96 6.89 14.78
N PRO A 69 3.76 7.07 14.18
CA PRO A 69 2.73 6.02 14.16
C PRO A 69 3.23 4.73 13.53
N LEU A 70 2.80 3.59 14.06
CA LEU A 70 3.09 2.28 13.48
C LEU A 70 2.26 2.07 12.20
N PRO A 71 2.74 1.25 11.24
CA PRO A 71 2.06 1.07 9.98
C PRO A 71 0.80 0.23 10.15
N LEU A 72 -0.19 0.45 9.28
CA LEU A 72 -1.33 -0.44 9.08
C LEU A 72 -1.26 -1.05 7.69
N ALA A 73 -1.77 -2.26 7.52
CA ALA A 73 -2.00 -2.82 6.19
C ALA A 73 -3.36 -2.38 5.65
N ALA A 74 -3.50 -2.27 4.34
CA ALA A 74 -4.79 -2.09 3.68
C ALA A 74 -4.74 -2.67 2.26
N THR A 75 -5.88 -2.67 1.57
CA THR A 75 -6.00 -3.10 0.17
C THR A 75 -6.71 -2.03 -0.66
N TRP A 76 -6.42 -1.97 -1.96
CA TRP A 76 -7.20 -1.21 -2.95
C TRP A 76 -8.47 -1.95 -3.37
N ASN A 77 -8.51 -3.28 -3.24
CA ASN A 77 -9.69 -4.06 -3.57
C ASN A 77 -10.71 -3.95 -2.43
N SER A 78 -11.83 -3.26 -2.68
CA SER A 78 -12.88 -3.04 -1.69
C SER A 78 -13.73 -4.26 -1.39
N GLY A 79 -13.56 -5.36 -2.12
CA GLY A 79 -14.33 -6.57 -1.87
C GLY A 79 -15.75 -6.57 -2.42
N LEU A 80 -16.06 -5.71 -3.40
CA LEU A 80 -17.41 -5.55 -3.95
C LEU A 80 -17.94 -6.84 -4.60
N LEU A 81 -17.05 -7.66 -5.15
CA LEU A 81 -17.40 -8.94 -5.76
C LEU A 81 -17.19 -10.12 -4.78
N PRO A 82 -17.98 -11.21 -4.91
CA PRO A 82 -17.74 -12.44 -4.15
C PRO A 82 -16.32 -12.98 -4.33
N ASP A 83 -15.80 -13.67 -3.31
CA ASP A 83 -14.46 -14.28 -3.26
C ASP A 83 -13.27 -13.32 -3.39
N THR A 84 -13.52 -12.01 -3.42
CA THR A 84 -12.47 -10.98 -3.40
C THR A 84 -12.21 -10.52 -1.96
N PHE A 85 -11.63 -9.34 -1.76
CA PHE A 85 -11.27 -8.81 -0.43
C PHE A 85 -12.50 -8.28 0.31
N THR A 86 -13.51 -9.13 0.50
CA THR A 86 -14.81 -8.75 1.06
C THR A 86 -14.66 -8.07 2.42
N PRO A 87 -15.61 -7.20 2.80
CA PRO A 87 -15.66 -6.61 4.14
C PRO A 87 -15.48 -7.63 5.26
N ASP A 88 -16.12 -8.80 5.15
CA ASP A 88 -16.02 -9.89 6.12
C ASP A 88 -14.62 -10.52 6.16
N TYR A 89 -13.97 -10.72 5.01
CA TYR A 89 -12.60 -11.21 4.95
C TYR A 89 -11.64 -10.26 5.67
N GLN A 90 -11.72 -8.96 5.35
CA GLN A 90 -10.88 -7.94 5.96
C GLN A 90 -11.09 -7.85 7.48
N LEU A 91 -12.34 -7.87 7.95
CA LEU A 91 -12.64 -7.84 9.37
C LEU A 91 -12.22 -9.15 10.08
N GLY A 92 -12.33 -10.29 9.40
CA GLY A 92 -11.82 -11.57 9.89
C GLY A 92 -10.31 -11.56 10.13
N LEU A 93 -9.54 -10.83 9.30
CA LEU A 93 -8.10 -10.62 9.52
C LEU A 93 -7.83 -9.76 10.77
N VAL A 94 -8.64 -8.73 11.02
CA VAL A 94 -8.54 -7.94 12.26
C VAL A 94 -8.87 -8.82 13.48
N GLU A 95 -9.88 -9.68 13.37
CA GLU A 95 -10.23 -10.67 14.41
C GLU A 95 -9.13 -11.71 14.65
N ALA A 96 -8.39 -12.07 13.60
CA ALA A 96 -7.22 -12.93 13.68
C ALA A 96 -5.98 -12.22 14.28
N GLY A 97 -6.07 -10.93 14.60
CA GLY A 97 -5.03 -10.15 15.26
C GLY A 97 -4.04 -9.48 14.32
N HIS A 98 -4.45 -9.19 13.08
CA HIS A 98 -3.68 -8.39 12.13
C HIS A 98 -4.01 -6.90 12.23
N TYR A 99 -3.00 -6.05 12.04
CA TYR A 99 -3.15 -4.59 12.09
C TYR A 99 -3.56 -4.02 10.74
N LEU A 100 -4.84 -4.16 10.41
CA LEU A 100 -5.41 -3.79 9.12
C LEU A 100 -6.38 -2.60 9.26
N LEU A 101 -6.31 -1.66 8.31
CA LEU A 101 -7.29 -0.59 8.10
C LEU A 101 -8.34 -1.08 7.10
N PRO A 102 -9.58 -1.41 7.54
CA PRO A 102 -10.61 -1.92 6.65
C PRO A 102 -10.91 -0.93 5.53
N THR A 103 -11.03 -1.44 4.31
CA THR A 103 -11.32 -0.65 3.12
C THR A 103 -12.63 -1.11 2.49
N PHE A 104 -13.58 -0.19 2.43
CA PHE A 104 -14.89 -0.40 1.82
C PHE A 104 -15.03 0.46 0.57
N GLN A 105 -15.97 0.10 -0.29
CA GLN A 105 -16.34 0.90 -1.45
C GLN A 105 -17.00 2.22 -0.99
N LEU A 106 -16.69 3.36 -1.64
CA LEU A 106 -17.47 4.58 -1.49
C LEU A 106 -18.83 4.39 -2.21
N PRO A 107 -19.98 4.55 -1.52
CA PRO A 107 -21.30 4.41 -2.14
C PRO A 107 -21.53 5.39 -3.30
N GLY A 108 -22.44 5.02 -4.20
CA GLY A 108 -22.91 5.87 -5.30
C GLY A 108 -22.52 5.35 -6.68
N HIS A 109 -21.31 5.66 -7.13
CA HIS A 109 -20.90 5.37 -8.50
C HIS A 109 -20.88 3.86 -8.82
N ASP A 110 -20.48 3.05 -7.83
CA ASP A 110 -20.37 1.60 -7.97
C ASP A 110 -21.51 0.95 -7.18
N LYS A 111 -22.09 -0.15 -7.72
CA LYS A 111 -23.33 -0.79 -7.26
C LYS A 111 -23.21 -1.51 -5.89
N ALA A 112 -22.52 -0.92 -4.92
CA ALA A 112 -22.50 -1.43 -3.56
C ALA A 112 -23.92 -1.35 -2.96
N THR A 113 -24.39 -2.46 -2.41
CA THR A 113 -25.73 -2.56 -1.84
C THR A 113 -25.70 -2.34 -0.33
N LYS A 114 -26.89 -2.22 0.26
CA LYS A 114 -27.03 -2.12 1.72
C LYS A 114 -26.43 -3.34 2.44
N GLU A 115 -26.63 -4.52 1.87
CA GLU A 115 -26.18 -5.81 2.40
C GLU A 115 -24.66 -5.91 2.45
N TYR A 116 -23.96 -5.32 1.48
CA TYR A 116 -22.49 -5.26 1.47
C TYR A 116 -21.94 -4.49 2.69
N PHE A 117 -22.64 -3.45 3.16
CA PHE A 117 -22.15 -2.60 4.26
C PHE A 117 -22.67 -2.99 5.63
N GLU A 118 -23.95 -3.36 5.77
CA GLU A 118 -24.65 -3.29 7.04
C GLU A 118 -23.95 -4.06 8.17
N ALA A 119 -23.62 -5.34 7.93
CA ALA A 119 -22.96 -6.17 8.93
C ALA A 119 -21.54 -5.66 9.24
N ALA A 120 -20.75 -5.39 8.21
CA ALA A 120 -19.36 -4.97 8.33
C ALA A 120 -19.20 -3.60 9.00
N ILE A 121 -20.02 -2.61 8.65
CA ILE A 121 -19.99 -1.28 9.27
C ILE A 121 -20.42 -1.35 10.73
N LYS A 122 -21.46 -2.13 11.06
CA LYS A 122 -21.86 -2.35 12.46
C LYS A 122 -20.78 -3.04 13.27
N LYS A 123 -20.07 -4.00 12.67
CA LYS A 123 -18.92 -4.66 13.29
C LYS A 123 -17.77 -3.68 13.52
N ALA A 124 -17.40 -2.89 12.50
CA ALA A 124 -16.39 -1.84 12.63
C ALA A 124 -16.76 -0.83 13.73
N ALA A 125 -18.04 -0.45 13.83
CA ALA A 125 -18.55 0.42 14.90
C ALA A 125 -18.39 -0.21 16.29
N SER A 126 -18.72 -1.50 16.44
CA SER A 126 -18.56 -2.21 17.72
C SER A 126 -17.10 -2.28 18.19
N LEU A 127 -16.16 -2.30 17.24
CA LEU A 127 -14.72 -2.29 17.47
C LEU A 127 -14.12 -0.87 17.43
N LYS A 128 -14.95 0.15 17.19
CA LYS A 128 -14.55 1.54 16.97
C LYS A 128 -13.46 1.72 15.90
N LEU A 129 -13.35 0.85 14.91
CA LEU A 129 -12.25 0.90 13.94
C LEU A 129 -12.32 2.17 13.06
N PRO A 130 -11.18 2.79 12.70
CA PRO A 130 -11.11 3.67 11.54
C PRO A 130 -11.32 2.84 10.26
N PHE A 131 -11.71 3.47 9.16
CA PHE A 131 -11.83 2.78 7.87
C PHE A 131 -11.59 3.70 6.68
N THR A 132 -11.36 3.08 5.52
CA THR A 132 -11.24 3.74 4.22
C THR A 132 -12.52 3.52 3.39
N LEU A 133 -12.97 4.56 2.70
CA LEU A 133 -13.92 4.52 1.59
C LEU A 133 -13.16 4.79 0.29
N VAL A 134 -12.90 3.75 -0.48
CA VAL A 134 -12.19 3.84 -1.76
C VAL A 134 -13.15 4.01 -2.93
N SER A 135 -12.76 4.81 -3.92
CA SER A 135 -13.53 5.01 -5.14
C SER A 135 -12.61 5.08 -6.35
N THR A 136 -13.22 5.21 -7.53
CA THR A 136 -12.55 5.50 -8.80
C THR A 136 -11.97 6.92 -8.81
N GLN A 137 -11.93 7.57 -9.97
CA GLN A 137 -11.37 8.92 -10.11
C GLN A 137 -12.47 9.95 -9.85
N TRP A 138 -12.39 10.72 -8.75
CA TRP A 138 -13.49 11.62 -8.36
C TRP A 138 -13.86 12.64 -9.43
N GLU A 139 -12.85 13.28 -10.02
CA GLU A 139 -12.96 14.31 -11.04
C GLU A 139 -13.52 13.81 -12.38
N ARG A 140 -13.54 12.50 -12.62
CA ARG A 140 -14.02 11.91 -13.88
C ARG A 140 -15.48 12.25 -14.20
N LEU A 141 -16.32 12.49 -13.19
CA LEU A 141 -17.70 12.95 -13.39
C LEU A 141 -17.78 14.26 -14.19
N LEU A 142 -16.75 15.12 -14.12
CA LEU A 142 -16.70 16.35 -14.91
C LEU A 142 -16.66 16.09 -16.42
N THR A 143 -16.22 14.89 -16.82
CA THR A 143 -16.07 14.48 -18.21
C THR A 143 -17.13 13.47 -18.63
N ASP A 144 -17.46 12.50 -17.78
CA ASP A 144 -18.33 11.39 -18.14
C ASP A 144 -19.82 11.71 -17.97
N ASP A 145 -20.17 12.70 -17.16
CA ASP A 145 -21.56 13.10 -16.93
C ASP A 145 -21.94 14.27 -17.85
N ASP A 146 -23.00 14.05 -18.63
CA ASP A 146 -23.58 15.02 -19.56
C ASP A 146 -23.91 16.37 -18.90
N ARG A 147 -24.25 16.40 -17.61
CA ARG A 147 -24.54 17.64 -16.85
C ARG A 147 -23.35 18.59 -16.82
N PHE A 148 -22.14 18.06 -16.88
CA PHE A 148 -20.90 18.85 -16.88
C PHE A 148 -20.28 18.91 -18.28
N PHE A 149 -20.24 17.79 -19.00
CA PHE A 149 -19.57 17.71 -20.30
C PHE A 149 -20.30 18.50 -21.40
N LYS A 150 -21.63 18.63 -21.34
CA LYS A 150 -22.42 19.41 -22.31
C LYS A 150 -22.57 20.89 -21.95
N LEU A 151 -21.93 21.37 -20.88
CA LEU A 151 -21.88 22.79 -20.57
C LEU A 151 -21.21 23.57 -21.71
N PRO A 152 -21.64 24.81 -21.99
CA PRO A 152 -21.00 25.64 -23.01
C PRO A 152 -19.52 25.86 -22.68
N PRO A 153 -18.65 26.13 -23.68
CA PRO A 153 -17.21 26.26 -23.48
C PRO A 153 -16.80 27.14 -22.30
N GLU A 154 -17.50 28.24 -22.04
CA GLU A 154 -17.14 29.17 -20.95
C GLU A 154 -17.35 28.57 -19.55
N LYS A 155 -18.29 27.62 -19.43
CA LYS A 155 -18.68 26.98 -18.16
C LYS A 155 -18.18 25.54 -18.03
N ASN A 156 -17.51 25.01 -19.06
CA ASN A 156 -17.13 23.60 -19.09
C ASN A 156 -15.84 23.34 -18.29
N PRO A 157 -15.82 22.42 -17.31
CA PRO A 157 -14.61 22.13 -16.52
C PRO A 157 -13.49 21.45 -17.32
N ASN A 158 -13.78 20.94 -18.51
CA ASN A 158 -12.82 20.26 -19.37
C ASN A 158 -11.97 21.25 -20.20
N VAL A 159 -10.95 20.72 -20.86
CA VAL A 159 -10.09 21.46 -21.79
C VAL A 159 -10.92 21.90 -22.98
N VAL A 160 -10.94 23.21 -23.22
CA VAL A 160 -11.48 23.82 -24.43
C VAL A 160 -10.30 24.20 -25.32
N THR A 161 -10.28 23.72 -26.56
CA THR A 161 -9.25 24.03 -27.56
C THR A 161 -9.43 25.46 -28.10
N PRO A 162 -8.41 26.05 -28.76
CA PRO A 162 -8.55 27.38 -29.38
C PRO A 162 -9.69 27.47 -30.40
N GLN A 163 -10.09 26.34 -30.98
CA GLN A 163 -11.20 26.21 -31.93
C GLN A 163 -12.58 26.08 -31.24
N GLY A 164 -12.61 26.04 -29.91
CA GLY A 164 -13.84 25.88 -29.12
C GLY A 164 -14.28 24.44 -28.90
N GLU A 165 -13.48 23.45 -29.30
CA GLU A 165 -13.76 22.03 -29.06
C GLU A 165 -13.53 21.67 -27.59
N ILE A 166 -14.42 20.87 -27.01
CA ILE A 166 -14.30 20.36 -25.64
C ILE A 166 -13.69 18.95 -25.69
N LEU A 167 -12.54 18.77 -25.07
CA LEU A 167 -11.86 17.46 -24.98
C LEU A 167 -12.31 16.69 -23.73
N GLN A 168 -12.26 15.36 -23.77
CA GLN A 168 -12.50 14.50 -22.61
C GLN A 168 -11.32 14.48 -21.64
N LYS A 169 -11.01 15.65 -21.07
CA LYS A 169 -9.83 15.91 -20.25
C LYS A 169 -10.09 17.10 -19.35
N VAL A 170 -9.90 16.97 -18.04
CA VAL A 170 -10.14 18.08 -17.11
C VAL A 170 -9.08 19.19 -17.27
N SER A 171 -9.46 20.43 -16.99
CA SER A 171 -8.61 21.62 -17.17
C SER A 171 -8.29 22.31 -15.84
N PRO A 172 -7.00 22.65 -15.57
CA PRO A 172 -6.61 23.47 -14.42
C PRO A 172 -7.00 24.94 -14.62
N PHE A 173 -7.53 25.31 -15.79
CA PHE A 173 -8.00 26.65 -16.11
C PHE A 173 -9.53 26.68 -16.28
N GLY A 174 -10.22 25.55 -16.10
CA GLY A 174 -11.67 25.47 -16.13
C GLY A 174 -12.32 26.15 -14.90
N PRO A 175 -13.62 26.45 -14.96
CA PRO A 175 -14.36 26.99 -13.82
C PRO A 175 -14.30 26.05 -12.62
N VAL A 176 -14.38 26.64 -11.42
CA VAL A 176 -14.20 25.93 -10.14
C VAL A 176 -15.52 25.35 -9.64
N GLU A 177 -16.64 26.01 -9.92
CA GLU A 177 -17.97 25.64 -9.41
C GLU A 177 -18.36 24.19 -9.75
N PRO A 178 -18.10 23.66 -10.96
CA PRO A 178 -18.36 22.25 -11.26
C PRO A 178 -17.58 21.27 -10.36
N TRP A 179 -16.37 21.63 -9.92
CA TRP A 179 -15.55 20.79 -9.05
C TRP A 179 -16.17 20.67 -7.66
N THR A 180 -16.65 21.79 -7.10
CA THR A 180 -17.40 21.79 -5.83
C THR A 180 -18.67 20.94 -5.93
N GLU A 181 -19.42 21.08 -7.02
CA GLU A 181 -20.66 20.30 -7.22
C GLU A 181 -20.38 18.80 -7.38
N VAL A 182 -19.32 18.43 -8.12
CA VAL A 182 -18.88 17.02 -8.19
C VAL A 182 -18.48 16.51 -6.82
N GLY A 183 -17.76 17.30 -6.02
CA GLY A 183 -17.43 16.96 -4.64
C GLY A 183 -18.68 16.64 -3.82
N LYS A 184 -19.70 17.50 -3.87
CA LYS A 184 -20.99 17.26 -3.23
C LYS A 184 -21.63 15.96 -3.71
N ILE A 185 -21.71 15.74 -5.02
CA ILE A 185 -22.33 14.53 -5.61
C ILE A 185 -21.64 13.25 -5.09
N ARG A 186 -20.31 13.26 -4.96
CA ARG A 186 -19.54 12.08 -4.50
C ARG A 186 -19.91 11.58 -3.11
N VAL A 187 -20.50 12.43 -2.27
CA VAL A 187 -20.90 12.08 -0.89
C VAL A 187 -22.40 12.23 -0.65
N SER A 188 -23.20 12.49 -1.70
CA SER A 188 -24.64 12.70 -1.58
C SER A 188 -25.46 11.40 -1.64
N ASP A 189 -24.82 10.24 -1.80
CA ASP A 189 -25.55 8.97 -1.87
C ASP A 189 -26.27 8.67 -0.54
N PRO A 190 -27.58 8.33 -0.55
CA PRO A 190 -28.31 7.99 0.67
C PRO A 190 -27.69 6.87 1.50
N LEU A 191 -27.01 5.92 0.85
CA LEU A 191 -26.32 4.83 1.53
C LEU A 191 -25.14 5.34 2.37
N LEU A 192 -24.45 6.42 1.97
CA LEU A 192 -23.42 7.04 2.81
C LEU A 192 -24.03 7.60 4.12
N SER A 193 -25.21 8.22 4.02
CA SER A 193 -25.94 8.67 5.20
C SER A 193 -26.37 7.49 6.08
N GLN A 194 -26.76 6.36 5.48
CA GLN A 194 -27.10 5.14 6.22
C GLN A 194 -25.87 4.52 6.91
N ILE A 195 -24.70 4.53 6.28
CA ILE A 195 -23.43 4.09 6.88
C ILE A 195 -23.12 4.95 8.10
N ALA A 196 -23.24 6.28 7.98
CA ALA A 196 -23.03 7.20 9.09
C ALA A 196 -24.07 7.07 10.22
N GLN A 197 -25.26 6.49 9.96
CA GLN A 197 -26.21 6.13 11.02
C GLN A 197 -25.81 4.85 11.75
N TRP A 198 -25.29 3.85 11.04
CA TRP A 198 -24.78 2.62 11.67
C TRP A 198 -23.49 2.87 12.45
N TYR A 199 -22.70 3.84 12.01
CA TYR A 199 -21.44 4.22 12.65
C TYR A 199 -21.29 5.75 12.69
N PRO A 200 -21.88 6.42 13.70
CA PRO A 200 -21.91 7.89 13.77
C PRO A 200 -20.61 8.52 14.25
N ASP A 201 -19.78 7.80 15.01
CA ASP A 201 -18.59 8.32 15.68
C ASP A 201 -17.29 7.55 15.36
N PRO A 202 -16.97 7.26 14.08
CA PRO A 202 -15.69 6.64 13.76
C PRO A 202 -14.54 7.55 14.20
N PRO A 203 -13.42 6.98 14.68
CA PRO A 203 -12.25 7.77 15.07
C PRO A 203 -11.63 8.48 13.87
N MET A 204 -11.76 7.89 12.68
CA MET A 204 -11.34 8.47 11.41
C MET A 204 -12.05 7.79 10.23
N VAL A 205 -12.35 8.56 9.19
CA VAL A 205 -12.78 8.06 7.87
C VAL A 205 -11.86 8.61 6.80
N LEU A 206 -11.20 7.74 6.05
CA LEU A 206 -10.35 8.11 4.92
C LEU A 206 -11.12 7.96 3.61
N PHE A 207 -11.20 9.01 2.80
CA PHE A 207 -11.75 8.96 1.45
C PHE A 207 -10.60 8.86 0.45
N LEU A 208 -10.56 7.77 -0.31
CA LEU A 208 -9.45 7.46 -1.20
C LEU A 208 -9.89 7.49 -2.67
N SER A 209 -9.25 8.35 -3.46
CA SER A 209 -9.46 8.49 -4.91
C SER A 209 -8.38 7.77 -5.70
N ASN A 210 -8.76 7.04 -6.75
CA ASN A 210 -7.80 6.50 -7.71
C ASN A 210 -7.10 7.62 -8.53
N ASN A 211 -7.66 8.84 -8.59
CA ASN A 211 -7.00 10.07 -9.10
C ASN A 211 -6.30 9.99 -10.49
N GLU A 212 -6.66 9.05 -11.34
CA GLU A 212 -5.98 8.81 -12.63
C GLU A 212 -6.70 9.41 -13.86
N HIS A 213 -7.72 10.24 -13.65
CA HIS A 213 -8.45 10.80 -14.79
C HIS A 213 -7.55 11.72 -15.60
N ALA A 214 -7.81 11.80 -16.91
CA ALA A 214 -7.02 12.58 -17.85
C ALA A 214 -7.02 14.08 -17.51
N LYS A 215 -5.82 14.64 -17.30
CA LYS A 215 -5.57 16.04 -16.88
C LYS A 215 -4.73 16.77 -17.93
N LEU A 216 -5.04 18.03 -18.23
CA LEU A 216 -4.17 18.90 -19.04
C LEU A 216 -2.76 18.95 -18.42
N ARG A 217 -1.75 18.52 -19.17
CA ARG A 217 -0.36 18.59 -18.73
C ARG A 217 0.20 19.99 -18.98
N TRP A 218 1.23 20.37 -18.23
CA TRP A 218 1.84 21.69 -18.34
C TRP A 218 2.45 21.94 -19.73
N ASN A 219 3.03 20.91 -20.35
CA ASN A 219 3.62 20.99 -21.69
C ASN A 219 2.55 21.06 -22.81
N GLU A 220 1.29 20.82 -22.47
CA GLU A 220 0.13 20.96 -23.37
C GLU A 220 -0.66 22.24 -23.10
N ALA A 221 -0.21 23.12 -22.18
CA ALA A 221 -1.00 24.26 -21.73
C ALA A 221 -1.49 25.15 -22.89
N GLU A 222 -0.69 25.31 -23.93
CA GLU A 222 -1.03 26.10 -25.13
C GLU A 222 -2.11 25.46 -26.03
N SER A 223 -2.51 24.22 -25.77
CA SER A 223 -3.70 23.60 -26.36
C SER A 223 -5.00 24.06 -25.70
N SER A 224 -4.93 24.79 -24.58
CA SER A 224 -6.11 25.34 -23.90
C SER A 224 -6.38 26.77 -24.33
N LYS A 225 -7.58 27.04 -24.85
CA LYS A 225 -8.08 28.40 -25.14
C LYS A 225 -7.96 29.31 -23.92
N ARG A 226 -8.36 28.84 -22.73
CA ARG A 226 -8.32 29.64 -21.49
C ARG A 226 -6.91 30.01 -21.08
N TYR A 227 -5.95 29.10 -21.24
CA TYR A 227 -4.54 29.43 -21.03
C TYR A 227 -4.06 30.49 -22.02
N LEU A 228 -4.38 30.33 -23.31
CA LEU A 228 -3.98 31.30 -24.33
C LEU A 228 -4.61 32.67 -24.13
N ASP A 229 -5.89 32.73 -23.76
CA ASP A 229 -6.59 33.98 -23.48
C ASP A 229 -6.00 34.70 -22.25
N ALA A 230 -5.63 33.95 -21.20
CA ALA A 230 -5.09 34.51 -19.97
C ALA A 230 -3.59 34.89 -20.06
N TYR A 231 -2.80 34.08 -20.77
CA TYR A 231 -1.34 34.17 -20.71
C TYR A 231 -0.68 34.35 -22.09
N GLY A 232 -1.33 33.97 -23.19
CA GLY A 232 -0.72 33.93 -24.52
C GLY A 232 0.24 32.76 -24.74
N LYS A 233 0.90 32.73 -25.90
CA LYS A 233 1.85 31.68 -26.32
C LYS A 233 3.27 31.95 -25.82
N GLY A 234 4.13 30.91 -25.84
CA GLY A 234 5.58 31.06 -25.71
C GLY A 234 6.07 31.38 -24.30
N LYS A 235 5.30 31.07 -23.27
CA LYS A 235 5.76 31.17 -21.88
C LYS A 235 6.77 30.07 -21.56
N SER A 236 7.65 30.36 -20.60
CA SER A 236 8.62 29.39 -20.09
C SER A 236 7.94 28.18 -19.46
N ASP A 237 8.64 27.05 -19.45
CA ASP A 237 8.17 25.81 -18.83
C ASP A 237 7.92 25.99 -17.33
N GLU A 238 8.78 26.73 -16.64
CA GLU A 238 8.60 27.09 -15.23
C GLU A 238 7.28 27.84 -15.01
N PHE A 239 6.99 28.83 -15.85
CA PHE A 239 5.73 29.57 -15.77
C PHE A 239 4.53 28.64 -16.00
N LYS A 240 4.59 27.78 -17.03
CA LYS A 240 3.53 26.81 -17.35
C LYS A 240 3.29 25.85 -16.19
N ARG A 241 4.34 25.24 -15.63
CA ARG A 241 4.25 24.35 -14.46
C ARG A 241 3.66 25.07 -13.26
N LYS A 242 4.07 26.32 -13.00
CA LYS A 242 3.52 27.13 -11.91
C LYS A 242 2.01 27.30 -12.06
N VAL A 243 1.53 27.86 -13.17
CA VAL A 243 0.10 28.18 -13.33
C VAL A 243 -0.78 26.93 -13.45
N VAL A 244 -0.26 25.84 -14.02
CA VAL A 244 -0.95 24.54 -14.02
C VAL A 244 -1.04 23.96 -12.62
N GLY A 245 0.07 23.95 -11.86
CA GLY A 245 0.08 23.47 -10.47
C GLY A 245 -0.84 24.27 -9.56
N ASP A 246 -0.81 25.60 -9.66
CA ASP A 246 -1.70 26.49 -8.91
C ASP A 246 -3.17 26.24 -9.28
N GLY A 247 -3.45 26.03 -10.57
CA GLY A 247 -4.77 25.69 -11.05
C GLY A 247 -5.29 24.37 -10.45
N TRP A 248 -4.45 23.32 -10.38
CA TRP A 248 -4.83 22.05 -9.75
C TRP A 248 -5.11 22.18 -8.26
N ILE A 249 -4.31 22.97 -7.53
CA ILE A 249 -4.55 23.22 -6.10
C ILE A 249 -5.95 23.79 -5.87
N GLU A 250 -6.34 24.80 -6.65
CA GLU A 250 -7.66 25.44 -6.52
C GLU A 250 -8.80 24.44 -6.78
N ARG A 251 -8.72 23.66 -7.86
CA ARG A 251 -9.80 22.76 -8.29
C ARG A 251 -9.98 21.58 -7.35
N TYR A 252 -8.89 20.95 -6.90
CA TYR A 252 -8.96 19.83 -5.97
C TYR A 252 -9.41 20.26 -4.57
N ARG A 253 -8.97 21.44 -4.09
CA ARG A 253 -9.50 22.00 -2.84
C ARG A 253 -11.00 22.26 -2.92
N ALA A 254 -11.49 22.79 -4.05
CA ALA A 254 -12.91 23.01 -4.25
C ALA A 254 -13.71 21.70 -4.25
N LEU A 255 -13.20 20.65 -4.91
CA LEU A 255 -13.80 19.31 -4.89
C LEU A 255 -13.83 18.74 -3.47
N ILE A 256 -12.71 18.75 -2.75
CA ILE A 256 -12.62 18.24 -1.38
C ILE A 256 -13.53 19.04 -0.44
N GLN A 257 -13.59 20.36 -0.59
CA GLN A 257 -14.49 21.20 0.20
C GLN A 257 -15.96 20.85 -0.08
N GLY A 258 -16.32 20.64 -1.35
CA GLY A 258 -17.65 20.17 -1.75
C GLY A 258 -18.03 18.84 -1.10
N MET A 259 -17.08 17.89 -1.01
CA MET A 259 -17.29 16.65 -0.24
C MET A 259 -17.46 16.96 1.25
N ARG A 260 -16.52 17.67 1.87
CA ARG A 260 -16.48 17.96 3.31
C ARG A 260 -17.74 18.67 3.81
N ASP A 261 -18.24 19.65 3.07
CA ASP A 261 -19.45 20.42 3.43
C ASP A 261 -20.73 19.59 3.38
N ASN A 262 -20.74 18.51 2.58
CA ASN A 262 -21.90 17.66 2.33
C ASN A 262 -21.78 16.28 2.95
N LEU A 263 -20.78 16.03 3.80
CA LEU A 263 -20.72 14.83 4.62
C LEU A 263 -21.92 14.75 5.58
N PRO A 264 -22.34 13.52 5.97
CA PRO A 264 -23.33 13.33 7.02
C PRO A 264 -22.97 14.11 8.29
N GLU A 265 -23.98 14.68 8.96
CA GLU A 265 -23.77 15.61 10.09
C GLU A 265 -22.95 14.99 11.23
N SER A 266 -23.13 13.70 11.51
CA SER A 266 -22.36 12.96 12.51
C SER A 266 -20.86 12.96 12.20
N TRP A 267 -20.49 12.90 10.91
CA TRP A 267 -19.11 12.84 10.46
C TRP A 267 -18.45 14.21 10.24
N LYS A 268 -19.19 15.32 10.28
CA LYS A 268 -18.59 16.66 10.24
C LYS A 268 -17.67 16.95 11.44
N LYS A 269 -17.86 16.22 12.54
CA LYS A 269 -17.01 16.27 13.74
C LYS A 269 -15.96 15.14 13.80
N THR A 270 -16.07 14.16 12.90
CA THR A 270 -15.09 13.08 12.76
C THR A 270 -13.86 13.60 12.02
N LYS A 271 -12.68 13.07 12.36
CA LYS A 271 -11.48 13.25 11.54
C LYS A 271 -11.71 12.60 10.17
N THR A 272 -11.90 13.40 9.14
CA THR A 272 -12.00 12.92 7.76
C THR A 272 -10.84 13.42 6.93
N LEU A 273 -10.24 12.51 6.16
CA LEU A 273 -9.08 12.77 5.32
C LEU A 273 -9.42 12.45 3.86
N PHE A 274 -8.92 13.27 2.94
CA PHE A 274 -9.10 13.08 1.49
C PHE A 274 -7.76 12.83 0.81
N GLU A 275 -7.60 11.62 0.28
CA GLU A 275 -6.35 11.13 -0.28
C GLU A 275 -6.48 10.82 -1.77
N GLY A 276 -5.43 11.18 -2.51
CA GLY A 276 -5.29 10.84 -3.92
C GLY A 276 -4.19 9.83 -4.15
N TYR A 277 -4.49 8.77 -4.91
CA TYR A 277 -3.45 7.91 -5.47
C TYR A 277 -2.44 8.76 -6.26
N ASN A 278 -1.16 8.48 -6.01
CA ASN A 278 -0.03 9.15 -6.64
C ASN A 278 -0.02 10.69 -6.53
N ALA A 279 -0.80 11.27 -5.62
CA ALA A 279 -0.85 12.72 -5.36
C ALA A 279 0.35 13.19 -4.52
N PHE A 280 1.57 12.88 -4.97
CA PHE A 280 2.80 13.10 -4.21
C PHE A 280 3.89 13.79 -5.05
N GLY A 281 4.68 13.00 -5.75
CA GLY A 281 5.97 13.33 -6.36
C GLY A 281 6.15 12.56 -7.66
N CYS A 282 6.88 13.14 -8.62
CA CYS A 282 7.25 12.41 -9.83
C CYS A 282 8.14 11.20 -9.48
N ASP A 283 7.65 10.00 -9.77
CA ASP A 283 8.32 8.73 -9.52
C ASP A 283 9.59 8.53 -10.39
N ALA A 284 9.75 9.37 -11.40
CA ALA A 284 10.86 9.35 -12.35
C ALA A 284 12.05 10.25 -11.97
N PHE A 285 12.00 10.96 -10.84
CA PHE A 285 12.98 11.99 -10.48
C PHE A 285 14.44 11.54 -10.66
N GLY A 286 15.16 12.24 -11.54
CA GLY A 286 16.57 12.00 -11.81
C GLY A 286 16.87 10.83 -12.76
N ARG A 287 15.89 10.00 -13.14
CA ARG A 287 16.17 8.72 -13.83
C ARG A 287 16.66 8.93 -15.27
N TRP A 288 16.13 9.92 -15.99
CA TRP A 288 16.60 10.37 -17.31
C TRP A 288 16.23 11.84 -17.51
N GLY A 289 16.88 12.56 -18.43
CA GLY A 289 16.71 14.03 -18.54
C GLY A 289 15.27 14.52 -18.73
N GLY A 290 14.39 13.72 -19.34
CA GLY A 290 12.99 14.07 -19.57
C GLY A 290 12.05 13.84 -18.37
N TRP A 291 12.54 13.37 -17.21
CA TRP A 291 11.68 13.15 -16.04
C TRP A 291 10.91 14.43 -15.64
N ILE A 292 11.51 15.60 -15.87
CA ILE A 292 10.94 16.90 -15.51
C ILE A 292 9.64 17.19 -16.29
N ASP A 293 9.43 16.56 -17.45
CA ASP A 293 8.21 16.67 -18.24
C ASP A 293 6.99 16.02 -17.57
N TYR A 294 7.26 15.11 -16.63
CA TYR A 294 6.26 14.41 -15.83
C TYR A 294 6.10 15.02 -14.43
N SER A 295 6.71 16.18 -14.18
CA SER A 295 6.66 16.89 -12.90
C SER A 295 5.97 18.26 -13.04
N LEU A 296 5.48 18.80 -11.93
CA LEU A 296 5.07 20.20 -11.81
C LEU A 296 6.06 21.01 -10.97
N TYR A 297 7.31 20.54 -10.89
CA TYR A 297 8.40 21.21 -10.20
C TYR A 297 8.63 22.63 -10.71
N ILE A 298 8.78 23.55 -9.76
CA ILE A 298 9.31 24.91 -9.95
C ILE A 298 10.30 25.21 -8.81
N PRO A 299 11.24 26.15 -8.98
CA PRO A 299 12.12 26.56 -7.89
C PRO A 299 11.32 26.90 -6.62
N GLY A 300 11.68 26.25 -5.50
CA GLY A 300 11.00 26.42 -4.21
C GLY A 300 9.68 25.67 -4.01
N ARG A 301 9.23 24.85 -4.98
CA ARG A 301 8.10 23.92 -4.80
C ARG A 301 8.31 22.65 -5.61
N PHE A 302 8.53 21.54 -4.92
CA PHE A 302 8.79 20.25 -5.59
C PHE A 302 7.59 19.75 -6.40
N GLU A 303 6.38 19.80 -5.82
CA GLU A 303 5.10 19.46 -6.47
C GLU A 303 3.94 20.20 -5.77
N PRO A 304 2.79 20.39 -6.44
CA PRO A 304 1.63 21.06 -5.84
C PRO A 304 0.73 20.12 -5.03
N TRP A 305 0.88 18.80 -5.17
CA TRP A 305 -0.08 17.83 -4.63
C TRP A 305 -0.26 17.86 -3.11
N PRO A 306 0.78 18.06 -2.28
CA PRO A 306 0.60 18.20 -0.83
C PRO A 306 -0.23 19.43 -0.42
N LEU A 307 -0.42 20.41 -1.31
CA LEU A 307 -1.29 21.56 -1.10
C LEU A 307 -2.72 21.30 -1.61
N ALA A 308 -2.88 20.38 -2.56
CA ALA A 308 -4.16 20.03 -3.18
C ALA A 308 -4.90 18.91 -2.42
N TRP A 309 -4.15 17.99 -1.82
CA TRP A 309 -4.64 16.79 -1.14
C TRP A 309 -4.20 16.76 0.33
N GLU A 310 -4.96 16.05 1.16
CA GLU A 310 -4.64 15.85 2.58
C GLU A 310 -3.80 14.59 2.81
N GLY A 311 -3.78 13.69 1.82
CA GLY A 311 -2.95 12.50 1.82
C GLY A 311 -2.50 12.07 0.43
N ALA A 312 -1.51 11.18 0.40
CA ALA A 312 -0.99 10.61 -0.84
C ALA A 312 -0.57 9.15 -0.68
N SER A 313 -0.88 8.36 -1.72
CA SER A 313 -0.46 6.96 -1.87
C SER A 313 0.41 6.81 -3.13
N PRO A 314 1.72 7.18 -3.09
CA PRO A 314 2.61 6.98 -4.22
C PRO A 314 2.80 5.51 -4.57
N SER A 315 3.04 5.24 -5.85
CA SER A 315 3.26 3.89 -6.36
C SER A 315 4.66 3.38 -6.00
N TYR A 316 4.70 2.27 -5.28
CA TYR A 316 5.85 1.41 -5.06
C TYR A 316 5.59 0.09 -5.79
N TYR A 317 5.53 0.19 -7.11
CA TYR A 317 5.03 -0.87 -7.99
C TYR A 317 6.15 -1.46 -8.84
N LEU A 318 6.15 -2.78 -8.95
CA LEU A 318 6.77 -3.49 -10.06
C LEU A 318 5.77 -3.49 -11.22
N TYR A 319 5.78 -2.45 -12.05
CA TYR A 319 4.80 -2.33 -13.14
C TYR A 319 4.93 -3.47 -14.13
N ASP A 320 3.80 -4.07 -14.53
CA ASP A 320 3.72 -5.14 -15.52
C ASP A 320 4.24 -4.69 -16.92
N TRP A 321 4.07 -3.41 -17.25
CA TRP A 321 4.39 -2.84 -18.56
C TRP A 321 5.81 -2.28 -18.73
N ASP A 322 6.62 -2.18 -17.68
CA ASP A 322 8.00 -1.67 -17.75
C ASP A 322 9.03 -2.76 -17.38
N PRO A 323 10.32 -2.60 -17.69
CA PRO A 323 11.34 -3.59 -17.35
C PRO A 323 11.86 -3.47 -15.91
N SER A 324 11.20 -2.70 -15.02
CA SER A 324 11.65 -2.59 -13.64
C SER A 324 11.53 -3.93 -12.91
N THR A 325 12.51 -4.19 -12.03
CA THR A 325 12.57 -5.39 -11.20
C THR A 325 12.93 -5.02 -9.77
N ASP A 326 12.75 -5.94 -8.83
CA ASP A 326 13.16 -5.74 -7.44
C ASP A 326 14.64 -6.10 -7.18
N PHE A 327 15.41 -6.41 -8.23
CA PHE A 327 16.80 -6.86 -8.12
C PHE A 327 17.80 -6.06 -8.98
N THR A 328 17.38 -4.97 -9.61
CA THR A 328 18.23 -4.08 -10.41
C THR A 328 18.21 -2.65 -9.89
N VAL A 329 19.07 -1.78 -10.44
CA VAL A 329 19.02 -0.34 -10.18
C VAL A 329 17.71 0.27 -10.62
N TRP A 330 17.13 -0.15 -11.74
CA TRP A 330 15.77 0.22 -12.13
C TRP A 330 14.75 -0.58 -11.32
N SER A 331 14.68 -0.25 -10.03
CA SER A 331 13.77 -0.85 -9.07
C SER A 331 12.94 0.21 -8.34
N PRO A 332 11.77 -0.17 -7.81
CA PRO A 332 11.02 0.68 -6.90
C PRO A 332 11.83 1.03 -5.63
N GLN A 333 12.69 0.13 -5.14
CA GLN A 333 13.60 0.36 -4.02
C GLN A 333 14.50 1.58 -4.24
N VAL A 334 15.26 1.58 -5.33
CA VAL A 334 16.18 2.68 -5.68
C VAL A 334 15.38 3.95 -5.94
N ARG A 335 14.30 3.84 -6.73
CA ARG A 335 13.42 4.96 -7.02
C ARG A 335 12.91 5.66 -5.76
N ALA A 336 12.38 4.89 -4.81
CA ALA A 336 11.78 5.36 -3.57
C ALA A 336 12.78 6.03 -2.63
N MET A 337 14.09 5.87 -2.81
CA MET A 337 15.07 6.64 -2.03
C MET A 337 14.98 8.14 -2.32
N ASN A 338 14.48 8.53 -3.51
CA ASN A 338 14.13 9.91 -3.80
C ASN A 338 12.88 10.39 -3.05
N PHE A 339 11.99 9.47 -2.65
CA PHE A 339 10.79 9.85 -1.91
C PHE A 339 11.11 10.34 -0.49
N VAL A 340 12.28 10.02 0.06
CA VAL A 340 12.69 10.45 1.41
C VAL A 340 12.70 11.97 1.51
N PHE A 341 13.49 12.65 0.68
CA PHE A 341 13.52 14.13 0.70
C PHE A 341 12.20 14.73 0.19
N MET A 342 11.53 14.09 -0.79
CA MET A 342 10.24 14.58 -1.27
C MET A 342 9.18 14.57 -0.16
N LEU A 343 9.22 13.58 0.74
CA LEU A 343 8.31 13.49 1.88
C LEU A 343 8.61 14.58 2.91
N GLU A 344 9.88 14.94 3.11
CA GLU A 344 10.26 16.09 3.92
C GLU A 344 9.70 17.39 3.33
N GLU A 345 9.86 17.62 2.02
CA GLU A 345 9.32 18.80 1.34
C GLU A 345 7.78 18.82 1.36
N ALA A 346 7.14 17.65 1.22
CA ALA A 346 5.69 17.51 1.29
C ALA A 346 5.15 17.86 2.68
N ARG A 347 5.83 17.40 3.73
CA ARG A 347 5.49 17.71 5.13
C ARG A 347 5.81 19.16 5.49
N ALA A 348 6.81 19.78 4.86
CA ALA A 348 7.06 21.21 5.01
C ALA A 348 5.90 22.06 4.47
N MET A 349 5.25 21.62 3.38
CA MET A 349 4.06 22.27 2.83
C MET A 349 2.77 21.90 3.57
N ASN A 350 2.64 20.65 4.00
CA ASN A 350 1.49 20.14 4.75
C ASN A 350 1.97 19.24 5.90
N PRO A 351 2.17 19.80 7.11
CA PRO A 351 2.67 19.04 8.26
C PRO A 351 1.78 17.87 8.70
N GLN A 352 0.51 17.86 8.27
CA GLN A 352 -0.47 16.82 8.59
C GLN A 352 -0.70 15.84 7.44
N LEU A 353 0.15 15.86 6.40
CA LEU A 353 0.01 15.00 5.24
C LEU A 353 -0.05 13.52 5.65
N TRP A 354 -1.17 12.88 5.30
CA TRP A 354 -1.34 11.44 5.43
C TRP A 354 -0.53 10.73 4.33
N PHE A 355 0.50 10.00 4.70
CA PHE A 355 1.38 9.34 3.74
C PHE A 355 1.21 7.82 3.80
N GLU A 356 0.79 7.25 2.68
CA GLU A 356 0.69 5.82 2.45
C GLU A 356 1.77 5.34 1.49
N LEU A 357 1.86 4.03 1.30
CA LEU A 357 2.65 3.42 0.24
C LEU A 357 1.77 2.41 -0.49
N SER A 358 1.48 2.65 -1.76
CA SER A 358 0.76 1.70 -2.60
C SER A 358 1.75 0.66 -3.14
N ILE A 359 1.53 -0.62 -2.90
CA ILE A 359 2.44 -1.71 -3.31
C ILE A 359 1.75 -2.65 -4.30
N TRP A 360 2.47 -3.01 -5.36
CA TRP A 360 2.05 -3.99 -6.35
C TRP A 360 3.25 -4.75 -6.92
N ASP A 361 3.05 -6.01 -7.22
CA ASP A 361 4.04 -6.90 -7.83
C ASP A 361 3.90 -7.04 -9.35
N GLY A 362 2.95 -6.32 -9.98
CA GLY A 362 2.70 -6.40 -11.42
C GLY A 362 1.96 -7.66 -11.85
N TYR A 363 1.31 -8.35 -10.90
CA TYR A 363 0.59 -9.58 -11.19
C TYR A 363 -0.67 -9.33 -12.03
N GLU A 364 -0.61 -9.78 -13.28
CA GLU A 364 -1.65 -9.66 -14.30
C GLU A 364 -1.77 -11.00 -15.05
N PRO A 365 -2.28 -12.07 -14.41
CA PRO A 365 -2.15 -13.45 -14.90
C PRO A 365 -2.70 -13.67 -16.31
N ASP A 366 -3.70 -12.89 -16.71
CA ASP A 366 -4.36 -12.98 -18.01
C ASP A 366 -3.66 -12.15 -19.11
N LYS A 367 -2.60 -11.41 -18.77
CA LYS A 367 -1.85 -10.58 -19.71
C LYS A 367 -0.49 -11.19 -20.04
N ASP A 368 0.01 -10.85 -21.24
CA ASP A 368 1.39 -11.16 -21.65
C ASP A 368 2.41 -10.30 -20.90
N THR A 369 1.96 -9.17 -20.33
CA THR A 369 2.78 -8.27 -19.50
C THR A 369 2.94 -8.75 -18.06
N ASP A 370 2.34 -9.88 -17.66
CA ASP A 370 2.40 -10.38 -16.28
C ASP A 370 3.84 -10.39 -15.75
N LYS A 371 4.08 -9.59 -14.70
CA LYS A 371 5.41 -9.46 -14.12
C LYS A 371 5.90 -10.78 -13.52
N ARG A 372 5.02 -11.65 -13.02
CA ARG A 372 5.43 -12.95 -12.47
C ARG A 372 5.94 -13.88 -13.57
N LYS A 373 5.28 -13.93 -14.74
CA LYS A 373 5.79 -14.64 -15.93
C LYS A 373 7.11 -14.07 -16.42
N TYR A 374 7.30 -12.74 -16.35
CA TYR A 374 8.58 -12.13 -16.67
C TYR A 374 9.70 -12.65 -15.75
N TYR A 375 9.50 -12.73 -14.44
CA TYR A 375 10.49 -13.35 -13.53
C TYR A 375 10.76 -14.82 -13.86
N GLU A 376 9.73 -15.60 -14.17
CA GLU A 376 9.87 -17.01 -14.58
C GLU A 376 10.72 -17.15 -15.84
N SER A 377 10.57 -16.24 -16.81
CA SER A 377 11.39 -16.21 -18.03
C SER A 377 12.89 -15.97 -17.75
N LEU A 378 13.22 -15.37 -16.61
CA LEU A 378 14.58 -15.17 -16.11
C LEU A 378 15.08 -16.33 -15.23
N GLY A 379 14.29 -17.40 -15.09
CA GLY A 379 14.58 -18.52 -14.21
C GLY A 379 14.45 -18.17 -12.71
N GLN A 380 13.68 -17.13 -12.39
CA GLN A 380 13.43 -16.68 -11.01
C GLN A 380 11.98 -16.95 -10.60
N THR A 381 11.76 -17.10 -9.30
CA THR A 381 10.42 -17.12 -8.71
C THR A 381 10.22 -15.84 -7.90
N PHE A 382 9.11 -15.15 -8.12
CA PHE A 382 8.70 -14.03 -7.30
C PHE A 382 7.75 -14.51 -6.20
N SER A 383 8.30 -15.10 -5.14
CA SER A 383 7.52 -15.75 -4.08
C SER A 383 6.83 -14.75 -3.14
N PRO A 384 5.84 -15.19 -2.35
CA PRO A 384 5.25 -14.36 -1.29
C PRO A 384 6.29 -13.82 -0.30
N GLU A 385 7.27 -14.64 0.09
CA GLU A 385 8.39 -14.21 0.95
C GLU A 385 9.19 -13.07 0.32
N ARG A 386 9.53 -13.19 -0.97
CA ARG A 386 10.24 -12.14 -1.72
C ARG A 386 9.41 -10.87 -1.82
N TYR A 387 8.11 -10.99 -2.03
CA TYR A 387 7.18 -9.86 -2.03
C TYR A 387 7.12 -9.14 -0.67
N GLY A 388 7.05 -9.91 0.43
CA GLY A 388 7.13 -9.37 1.79
C GLY A 388 8.47 -8.70 2.08
N GLY A 389 9.59 -9.26 1.59
CA GLY A 389 10.91 -8.65 1.68
C GLY A 389 11.04 -7.34 0.89
N TYR A 390 10.50 -7.32 -0.33
CA TYR A 390 10.38 -6.14 -1.19
C TYR A 390 9.56 -5.03 -0.52
N ALA A 391 8.40 -5.37 0.04
CA ALA A 391 7.53 -4.44 0.74
C ALA A 391 8.20 -3.87 2.00
N GLN A 392 8.85 -4.72 2.80
CA GLN A 392 9.57 -4.30 4.01
C GLN A 392 10.68 -3.29 3.71
N PHE A 393 11.38 -3.41 2.57
CA PHE A 393 12.37 -2.40 2.20
C PHE A 393 11.75 -1.00 2.10
N GLY A 394 10.63 -0.87 1.36
CA GLY A 394 9.89 0.38 1.23
C GLY A 394 9.32 0.88 2.57
N MET A 395 8.84 -0.04 3.42
CA MET A 395 8.34 0.28 4.76
C MET A 395 9.42 0.91 5.63
N TRP A 396 10.61 0.33 5.72
CA TRP A 396 11.68 0.86 6.57
C TRP A 396 12.36 2.10 5.99
N LEU A 397 12.34 2.25 4.66
CA LEU A 397 12.83 3.45 3.97
C LEU A 397 11.94 4.68 4.26
N LEU A 398 10.62 4.53 4.17
CA LEU A 398 9.68 5.66 4.16
C LEU A 398 8.83 5.77 5.43
N ARG A 399 8.66 4.66 6.16
CA ARG A 399 7.79 4.53 7.34
C ARG A 399 6.37 5.09 7.12
N PRO A 400 5.63 4.57 6.11
CA PRO A 400 4.30 5.04 5.80
C PRO A 400 3.30 4.70 6.91
N ARG A 401 2.19 5.44 7.00
CA ARG A 401 1.10 5.12 7.92
C ARG A 401 0.31 3.89 7.48
N VAL A 402 0.14 3.73 6.18
CA VAL A 402 -0.54 2.58 5.59
C VAL A 402 0.30 2.02 4.47
N VAL A 403 0.40 0.70 4.43
CA VAL A 403 0.93 -0.05 3.31
C VAL A 403 -0.27 -0.67 2.60
N ARG A 404 -0.61 -0.13 1.42
CA ARG A 404 -1.83 -0.48 0.70
C ARG A 404 -1.51 -1.36 -0.49
N GLU A 405 -1.96 -2.59 -0.44
CA GLU A 405 -1.73 -3.56 -1.50
C GLU A 405 -2.72 -3.39 -2.65
N PHE A 406 -2.21 -3.39 -3.89
CA PHE A 406 -3.05 -3.34 -5.07
C PHE A 406 -3.38 -4.73 -5.59
N ARG A 407 -4.68 -4.98 -5.72
CA ARG A 407 -5.28 -6.02 -6.55
C ARG A 407 -6.43 -5.42 -7.34
N GLY A 408 -6.60 -5.88 -8.56
CA GLY A 408 -7.75 -5.54 -9.38
C GLY A 408 -9.04 -5.93 -8.67
N TRP A 409 -10.11 -5.16 -8.89
CA TRP A 409 -11.41 -5.33 -8.22
C TRP A 409 -12.08 -6.69 -8.52
N THR A 410 -11.62 -7.42 -9.54
CA THR A 410 -12.07 -8.78 -9.90
C THR A 410 -11.14 -9.89 -9.40
N GLN A 411 -9.95 -9.56 -8.90
CA GLN A 411 -8.99 -10.56 -8.46
C GLN A 411 -9.45 -11.20 -7.14
N LYS A 412 -9.50 -12.53 -7.14
CA LYS A 412 -9.96 -13.33 -6.00
C LYS A 412 -8.84 -13.58 -4.99
N VAL A 413 -9.23 -13.64 -3.72
CA VAL A 413 -8.31 -13.89 -2.58
C VAL A 413 -7.66 -15.27 -2.74
N ALA A 414 -8.48 -16.32 -2.81
CA ALA A 414 -8.02 -17.71 -2.76
C ALA A 414 -7.31 -18.22 -4.04
N GLN A 415 -7.37 -17.47 -5.15
CA GLN A 415 -6.82 -17.97 -6.42
C GLN A 415 -5.30 -17.84 -6.51
N ASP A 416 -4.72 -16.69 -6.12
CA ASP A 416 -3.26 -16.47 -6.18
C ASP A 416 -2.77 -15.19 -5.45
N THR A 417 -3.66 -14.51 -4.72
CA THR A 417 -3.38 -13.19 -4.13
C THR A 417 -3.18 -13.27 -2.61
N GLU A 418 -3.88 -14.19 -1.93
CA GLU A 418 -3.84 -14.31 -0.48
C GLU A 418 -2.43 -14.51 0.10
N PRO A 419 -1.58 -15.45 -0.38
CA PRO A 419 -0.25 -15.63 0.22
C PRO A 419 0.61 -14.36 0.16
N TYR A 420 0.46 -13.56 -0.90
CA TYR A 420 1.19 -12.30 -1.09
C TYR A 420 0.66 -11.22 -0.15
N PHE A 421 -0.67 -11.11 -0.01
CA PHE A 421 -1.28 -10.18 0.92
C PHE A 421 -0.95 -10.53 2.38
N LEU A 422 -1.00 -11.81 2.75
CA LEU A 422 -0.60 -12.29 4.07
C LEU A 422 0.88 -11.99 4.36
N SER A 423 1.77 -12.12 3.37
CA SER A 423 3.19 -11.75 3.55
C SER A 423 3.40 -10.26 3.82
N LEU A 424 2.53 -9.40 3.28
CA LEU A 424 2.51 -7.97 3.61
C LEU A 424 1.92 -7.70 5.00
N LEU A 425 0.87 -8.43 5.39
CA LEU A 425 0.33 -8.35 6.75
C LEU A 425 1.36 -8.75 7.80
N GLU A 426 2.10 -9.84 7.57
CA GLU A 426 3.19 -10.26 8.45
C GLU A 426 4.27 -9.18 8.61
N ALA A 427 4.61 -8.49 7.52
CA ALA A 427 5.57 -7.39 7.55
C ALA A 427 5.11 -6.24 8.46
N VAL A 428 3.81 -5.90 8.42
CA VAL A 428 3.20 -4.90 9.31
C VAL A 428 3.15 -5.41 10.75
N ASP A 429 2.66 -6.63 10.96
CA ASP A 429 2.53 -7.27 12.27
C ASP A 429 3.86 -7.33 13.03
N ARG A 430 4.96 -7.63 12.33
CA ARG A 430 6.33 -7.63 12.90
C ARG A 430 6.67 -6.33 13.59
N VAL A 431 6.29 -5.19 13.01
CA VAL A 431 6.58 -3.86 13.56
C VAL A 431 5.81 -3.62 14.86
N HIS A 432 4.56 -4.09 14.94
CA HIS A 432 3.74 -3.96 16.14
C HIS A 432 4.18 -4.89 17.26
N LYS A 433 4.45 -6.16 16.91
CA LYS A 433 4.65 -7.25 17.87
C LYS A 433 6.10 -7.37 18.37
N HIS A 434 7.11 -6.97 17.58
CA HIS A 434 8.52 -7.04 17.99
C HIS A 434 9.01 -5.72 18.60
N SER A 435 9.34 -5.72 19.90
CA SER A 435 9.68 -4.50 20.66
C SER A 435 10.84 -3.68 20.08
N VAL A 436 11.89 -4.34 19.57
CA VAL A 436 13.02 -3.65 18.92
C VAL A 436 12.57 -2.96 17.62
N LEU A 437 11.78 -3.65 16.78
CA LEU A 437 11.27 -3.07 15.53
C LEU A 437 10.36 -1.88 15.83
N ARG A 438 9.42 -2.05 16.78
CA ARG A 438 8.54 -0.97 17.25
C ARG A 438 9.33 0.26 17.68
N ARG A 439 10.37 0.09 18.49
CA ARG A 439 11.24 1.19 18.97
C ARG A 439 11.92 1.92 17.80
N PHE A 440 12.56 1.19 16.89
CA PHE A 440 13.25 1.79 15.74
C PHE A 440 12.31 2.43 14.74
N TRP A 441 11.12 1.86 14.53
CA TRP A 441 10.10 2.49 13.68
C TRP A 441 9.76 3.89 14.19
N ARG A 442 9.48 3.99 15.50
CA ARG A 442 9.08 5.24 16.15
C ARG A 442 10.19 6.28 16.19
N GLN A 443 11.41 5.86 16.52
CA GLN A 443 12.48 6.78 16.96
C GLN A 443 13.70 6.79 16.04
N GLY A 444 13.83 5.83 15.13
CA GLY A 444 15.00 5.69 14.28
C GLY A 444 15.15 6.82 13.26
N GLU A 445 16.39 7.17 12.95
CA GLU A 445 16.73 8.05 11.84
C GLU A 445 17.36 7.21 10.73
N LEU A 446 16.95 7.45 9.49
CA LEU A 446 17.45 6.69 8.34
C LEU A 446 18.93 7.05 8.10
N VAL A 447 19.77 6.04 7.92
CA VAL A 447 21.21 6.24 7.71
C VAL A 447 21.50 6.47 6.22
N ALA A 448 21.91 7.67 5.86
CA ALA A 448 22.34 8.00 4.51
C ALA A 448 23.70 7.37 4.19
N ASN A 449 23.86 6.85 2.97
CA ASN A 449 25.15 6.42 2.45
C ASN A 449 25.75 7.52 1.58
N ALA A 450 26.65 8.31 2.18
CA ALA A 450 27.32 9.42 1.50
C ALA A 450 28.51 8.98 0.62
N ALA A 451 28.87 7.69 0.58
CA ALA A 451 29.98 7.20 -0.24
C ALA A 451 29.68 7.29 -1.74
N HIS A 452 28.40 7.29 -2.10
CA HIS A 452 27.94 7.31 -3.48
C HIS A 452 26.79 8.30 -3.68
N ALA A 453 26.75 8.90 -4.87
CA ALA A 453 25.55 9.60 -5.32
C ALA A 453 24.48 8.58 -5.70
N HIS A 454 23.21 8.94 -5.51
CA HIS A 454 22.09 8.13 -6.01
C HIS A 454 22.25 7.85 -7.52
N PRO A 455 21.99 6.65 -8.07
CA PRO A 455 22.23 6.36 -9.50
C PRO A 455 21.44 7.25 -10.50
N TYR A 456 20.26 7.72 -10.09
CA TYR A 456 19.45 8.68 -10.86
C TYR A 456 19.98 10.13 -10.67
N GLN A 457 20.81 10.62 -11.58
CA GLN A 457 21.42 11.97 -11.51
C GLN A 457 21.10 12.89 -12.70
N ALA A 458 20.16 12.52 -13.56
CA ALA A 458 19.82 13.34 -14.72
C ALA A 458 18.95 14.55 -14.33
N ASN A 459 19.35 15.76 -14.75
CA ASN A 459 18.56 16.99 -14.57
C ASN A 459 18.07 17.25 -13.14
N ILE A 460 18.90 16.99 -12.13
CA ILE A 460 18.56 17.29 -10.74
C ILE A 460 18.55 18.81 -10.51
N PRO A 461 17.48 19.40 -9.98
CA PRO A 461 17.46 20.82 -9.63
C PRO A 461 18.52 21.15 -8.59
N ASP A 462 19.09 22.36 -8.66
CA ASP A 462 20.25 22.75 -7.85
C ASP A 462 19.99 22.61 -6.35
N GLU A 463 18.78 22.96 -5.89
CA GLU A 463 18.37 22.86 -4.48
C GLU A 463 18.29 21.42 -3.95
N TYR A 464 18.23 20.42 -4.84
CA TYR A 464 18.13 19.00 -4.47
C TYR A 464 19.41 18.20 -4.73
N LYS A 465 20.45 18.82 -5.30
CA LYS A 465 21.74 18.15 -5.53
C LYS A 465 22.45 17.74 -4.25
N SER A 466 22.26 18.50 -3.16
CA SER A 466 22.88 18.24 -1.86
C SER A 466 22.03 17.41 -0.90
N LYS A 467 20.78 17.09 -1.25
CA LYS A 467 19.90 16.29 -0.40
C LYS A 467 20.41 14.86 -0.33
N ASN A 468 20.30 14.24 0.83
CA ASN A 468 20.55 12.81 0.98
C ASN A 468 19.49 12.05 0.18
N ARG A 469 19.95 11.37 -0.87
CA ARG A 469 19.10 10.61 -1.79
C ARG A 469 19.50 9.14 -1.85
N TRP A 470 20.63 8.75 -1.27
CA TRP A 470 21.14 7.38 -1.30
C TRP A 470 21.18 6.80 0.10
N PHE A 471 20.43 5.71 0.30
CA PHE A 471 20.26 5.05 1.60
C PHE A 471 20.54 3.55 1.54
N LEU A 472 20.95 3.04 0.37
CA LEU A 472 21.46 1.69 0.23
C LEU A 472 22.86 1.63 0.85
N LEU A 473 23.06 0.72 1.80
CA LEU A 473 24.37 0.50 2.42
C LEU A 473 25.25 -0.37 1.52
N ASP A 474 26.55 -0.07 1.49
CA ASP A 474 27.50 -0.83 0.69
C ASP A 474 27.67 -2.25 1.22
N THR A 475 27.75 -3.21 0.32
CA THR A 475 28.03 -4.61 0.63
C THR A 475 29.27 -5.15 -0.09
N ASN A 476 29.88 -6.20 0.45
CA ASN A 476 30.96 -6.91 -0.25
C ASN A 476 30.51 -7.66 -1.53
N LEU A 477 29.22 -7.63 -1.85
CA LEU A 477 28.64 -8.26 -3.04
C LEU A 477 28.26 -7.24 -4.12
N ASP A 478 28.40 -5.95 -3.83
CA ASP A 478 28.01 -4.89 -4.73
C ASP A 478 28.83 -4.93 -6.03
N PRO A 479 28.20 -4.76 -7.20
CA PRO A 479 28.93 -4.65 -8.44
C PRO A 479 29.77 -3.36 -8.45
N LYS A 480 30.79 -3.35 -9.30
CA LYS A 480 31.67 -2.18 -9.42
C LYS A 480 30.90 -0.97 -9.95
N TRP A 481 31.04 0.16 -9.27
CA TRP A 481 30.54 1.47 -9.72
C TRP A 481 31.27 1.99 -10.98
N PRO A 482 30.64 2.84 -11.81
CA PRO A 482 29.26 3.34 -11.69
C PRO A 482 28.22 2.32 -12.15
N TRP A 483 27.03 2.37 -11.55
CA TRP A 483 25.92 1.51 -11.95
C TRP A 483 25.06 2.12 -13.05
N SER A 484 24.54 1.26 -13.91
CA SER A 484 23.51 1.53 -14.92
C SER A 484 22.15 1.00 -14.46
N LEU A 485 21.07 1.34 -15.17
CA LEU A 485 19.71 0.91 -14.82
C LEU A 485 19.52 -0.61 -14.75
N ASP A 486 20.25 -1.36 -15.57
CA ASP A 486 20.25 -2.82 -15.66
C ASP A 486 21.23 -3.50 -14.68
N THR A 487 22.02 -2.73 -13.93
CA THR A 487 22.95 -3.30 -12.94
C THR A 487 22.16 -4.02 -11.86
N GLU A 488 22.45 -5.31 -11.66
CA GLU A 488 21.86 -6.11 -10.59
C GLU A 488 22.38 -5.68 -9.21
N ILE A 489 21.50 -5.60 -8.23
CA ILE A 489 21.82 -5.32 -6.82
C ILE A 489 21.56 -6.62 -6.03
N PRO A 490 22.61 -7.35 -5.62
CA PRO A 490 22.44 -8.65 -4.98
C PRO A 490 21.79 -8.58 -3.60
N VAL A 491 22.00 -7.48 -2.87
CA VAL A 491 21.48 -7.25 -1.52
C VAL A 491 21.02 -5.80 -1.40
N PHE A 492 19.75 -5.61 -1.07
CA PHE A 492 19.18 -4.34 -0.66
C PHE A 492 19.28 -4.23 0.86
N SER A 493 20.19 -3.39 1.35
CA SER A 493 20.33 -3.15 2.79
C SER A 493 20.21 -1.69 3.16
N LEU A 494 19.54 -1.40 4.27
CA LEU A 494 19.41 -0.06 4.85
C LEU A 494 19.53 -0.16 6.37
N ALA A 495 19.74 0.97 7.02
CA ALA A 495 19.73 1.03 8.48
C ALA A 495 18.97 2.25 9.01
N LEU A 496 18.38 2.06 10.20
CA LEU A 496 17.95 3.15 11.05
C LEU A 496 18.85 3.21 12.28
N VAL A 497 19.19 4.40 12.75
CA VAL A 497 20.03 4.64 13.94
C VAL A 497 19.24 5.32 15.04
N ILE A 498 19.55 4.99 16.29
CA ILE A 498 19.11 5.72 17.49
C ILE A 498 20.31 5.97 18.41
N GLY A 499 20.26 7.09 19.13
CA GLY A 499 21.32 7.51 20.04
C GLY A 499 22.51 8.16 19.34
N GLU A 500 23.52 8.52 20.12
CA GLU A 500 24.72 9.22 19.67
C GLU A 500 25.98 8.45 20.04
N LYS A 501 27.12 8.77 19.41
CA LYS A 501 28.41 8.13 19.73
C LYS A 501 28.72 8.31 21.23
N PRO A 502 29.23 7.29 21.93
CA PRO A 502 29.54 5.93 21.47
C PRO A 502 28.41 4.90 21.72
N ASN A 503 27.18 5.35 21.99
CA ASN A 503 26.04 4.51 22.37
C ASN A 503 25.03 4.33 21.24
N ARG A 504 25.44 4.49 19.96
CA ARG A 504 24.53 4.30 18.84
C ARG A 504 24.07 2.85 18.77
N GLN A 505 22.84 2.68 18.34
CA GLN A 505 22.27 1.38 18.01
C GLN A 505 21.67 1.47 16.62
N TRP A 506 21.89 0.45 15.80
CA TRP A 506 21.31 0.37 14.47
C TRP A 506 20.36 -0.80 14.38
N LEU A 507 19.25 -0.59 13.67
CA LEU A 507 18.46 -1.65 13.07
C LEU A 507 18.89 -1.74 11.61
N VAL A 508 19.50 -2.85 11.23
CA VAL A 508 19.87 -3.13 9.84
C VAL A 508 18.85 -4.09 9.25
N TYR A 509 18.29 -3.72 8.10
CA TYR A 509 17.45 -4.59 7.29
C TYR A 509 18.25 -5.04 6.06
N ALA A 510 18.25 -6.33 5.76
CA ALA A 510 18.98 -6.90 4.62
C ALA A 510 18.08 -7.85 3.81
N PHE A 511 17.74 -7.43 2.59
CA PHE A 511 16.90 -8.17 1.64
C PHE A 511 17.74 -8.64 0.45
N SER A 512 17.68 -9.93 0.14
CA SER A 512 18.38 -10.52 -1.02
C SER A 512 17.34 -11.14 -1.96
N PRO A 513 16.88 -10.41 -3.00
CA PRO A 513 15.69 -10.77 -3.78
C PRO A 513 15.71 -12.18 -4.37
N VAL A 514 16.85 -12.58 -4.93
CA VAL A 514 16.96 -13.78 -5.77
C VAL A 514 17.21 -15.04 -4.94
N LYS A 515 18.00 -14.96 -3.87
CA LYS A 515 18.40 -16.11 -3.05
C LYS A 515 18.93 -15.70 -1.69
N ALA A 516 18.92 -16.61 -0.72
CA ALA A 516 19.59 -16.41 0.55
C ALA A 516 21.12 -16.31 0.38
N ARG A 517 21.75 -15.47 1.20
CA ARG A 517 23.17 -15.19 1.19
C ARG A 517 23.68 -15.12 2.61
N GLU A 518 24.80 -15.78 2.85
CA GLU A 518 25.50 -15.79 4.13
C GLU A 518 26.76 -14.93 4.07
N LYS A 519 27.21 -14.46 5.24
CA LYS A 519 28.46 -13.69 5.39
C LYS A 519 28.53 -12.43 4.52
N VAL A 520 27.40 -11.76 4.33
CA VAL A 520 27.35 -10.45 3.68
C VAL A 520 27.96 -9.43 4.64
N GLN A 521 29.00 -8.73 4.20
CA GLN A 521 29.58 -7.61 4.95
C GLN A 521 28.86 -6.34 4.52
N VAL A 522 28.10 -5.74 5.44
CA VAL A 522 27.39 -4.48 5.21
C VAL A 522 28.11 -3.37 5.95
N THR A 523 28.46 -2.30 5.24
CA THR A 523 29.14 -1.13 5.81
C THR A 523 28.14 -0.20 6.48
N LEU A 524 28.30 0.04 7.78
CA LEU A 524 27.57 1.09 8.50
C LEU A 524 28.37 2.39 8.46
N PRO A 525 27.86 3.46 7.81
CA PRO A 525 28.50 4.77 7.77
C PRO A 525 28.89 5.25 9.17
N ASP A 526 30.09 5.84 9.27
CA ASP A 526 30.69 6.35 10.50
C ASP A 526 30.86 5.33 11.65
N TYR A 527 30.86 4.02 11.34
CA TYR A 527 31.14 2.95 12.30
C TYR A 527 32.08 1.88 11.71
N LYS A 528 31.56 0.76 11.21
CA LYS A 528 32.34 -0.36 10.64
C LYS A 528 31.47 -1.23 9.74
N ALA A 529 32.10 -2.16 9.04
CA ALA A 529 31.38 -3.27 8.40
C ALA A 529 30.93 -4.31 9.44
N VAL A 530 29.72 -4.83 9.28
CA VAL A 530 29.14 -5.93 10.06
C VAL A 530 28.85 -7.11 9.15
N THR A 531 29.05 -8.34 9.63
CA THR A 531 28.77 -9.56 8.86
C THR A 531 27.39 -10.10 9.24
N LEU A 532 26.54 -10.32 8.25
CA LEU A 532 25.15 -10.71 8.41
C LEU A 532 24.67 -11.68 7.30
N SER A 533 23.50 -12.28 7.50
CA SER A 533 22.76 -12.99 6.44
C SER A 533 21.81 -12.03 5.72
N ALA A 534 21.45 -12.35 4.49
CA ALA A 534 20.37 -11.67 3.77
C ALA A 534 19.51 -12.72 3.04
N SER A 535 18.19 -12.62 3.16
CA SER A 535 17.25 -13.59 2.61
C SER A 535 16.21 -12.92 1.69
N PRO A 536 15.49 -13.68 0.84
CA PRO A 536 14.36 -13.15 0.09
C PRO A 536 13.24 -12.61 0.98
N LYS A 537 13.06 -13.16 2.19
CA LYS A 537 12.10 -12.65 3.17
C LYS A 537 12.53 -11.33 3.84
N GLY A 538 13.82 -11.02 3.75
CA GLY A 538 14.47 -9.95 4.50
C GLY A 538 14.84 -10.38 5.92
N ASP A 539 16.04 -10.02 6.35
CA ASP A 539 16.56 -10.29 7.69
C ASP A 539 16.78 -8.99 8.48
N PHE A 540 16.55 -9.02 9.79
CA PHE A 540 16.83 -7.89 10.69
C PHE A 540 17.97 -8.17 11.66
N PHE A 541 18.78 -7.15 11.89
CA PHE A 541 19.89 -7.20 12.84
C PHE A 541 19.87 -5.96 13.73
N TRP A 542 20.05 -6.17 15.03
CA TRP A 542 20.28 -5.10 16.00
C TRP A 542 21.77 -5.02 16.29
N VAL A 543 22.39 -3.92 15.87
CA VAL A 543 23.82 -3.64 16.06
C VAL A 543 23.96 -2.63 17.18
N ARG A 544 24.83 -2.90 18.15
CA ARG A 544 25.09 -2.00 19.28
C ARG A 544 26.55 -1.58 19.30
N GLU A 545 26.80 -0.26 19.22
CA GLU A 545 28.15 0.30 19.08
C GLU A 545 29.03 -0.03 20.29
N LYS A 546 28.56 0.33 21.49
CA LYS A 546 29.33 0.22 22.73
C LYS A 546 29.69 -1.22 23.07
N GLU A 547 28.74 -2.13 22.88
CA GLU A 547 28.90 -3.56 23.15
C GLU A 547 29.64 -4.29 22.03
N ASN A 548 29.90 -3.60 20.90
CA ASN A 548 30.52 -4.18 19.71
C ASN A 548 29.79 -5.44 19.20
N ASP A 549 28.46 -5.44 19.30
CA ASP A 549 27.62 -6.64 19.15
C ASP A 549 26.66 -6.53 17.95
N VAL A 550 26.36 -7.67 17.34
CA VAL A 550 25.45 -7.82 16.19
C VAL A 550 24.54 -9.01 16.47
N GLN A 551 23.26 -8.72 16.69
CA GLN A 551 22.26 -9.74 17.00
C GLN A 551 21.24 -9.86 15.86
N LYS A 552 21.13 -11.04 15.24
CA LYS A 552 19.98 -11.34 14.36
C LYS A 552 18.70 -11.35 15.20
N LEU A 553 17.68 -10.64 14.75
CA LEU A 553 16.39 -10.62 15.41
C LEU A 553 15.52 -11.78 14.89
N ASP A 554 14.93 -12.53 15.81
CA ASP A 554 13.89 -13.50 15.46
C ASP A 554 12.54 -12.78 15.41
N VAL A 555 12.13 -12.45 14.18
CA VAL A 555 10.93 -11.66 13.90
C VAL A 555 9.75 -12.52 13.47
N ASP A 556 9.85 -13.85 13.57
CA ASP A 556 8.80 -14.78 13.15
C ASP A 556 8.16 -15.53 14.32
N GLN A 557 8.70 -15.40 15.53
CA GLN A 557 8.08 -15.94 16.75
C GLN A 557 6.94 -15.05 17.24
N PHE A 558 5.77 -15.19 16.62
CA PHE A 558 4.49 -14.73 17.16
C PHE A 558 3.55 -15.94 17.29
N PRO A 559 2.53 -15.90 18.17
CA PRO A 559 1.50 -16.93 18.13
C PRO A 559 0.96 -17.04 16.70
N PRO A 560 0.84 -18.25 16.12
CA PRO A 560 0.35 -18.43 14.77
C PRO A 560 -1.04 -17.79 14.66
N ALA A 561 -1.31 -17.15 13.52
CA ALA A 561 -2.67 -16.77 13.16
C ALA A 561 -3.58 -18.01 13.29
N PRO A 562 -4.82 -17.88 13.79
CA PRO A 562 -5.74 -18.99 13.91
C PRO A 562 -5.93 -19.68 12.53
N PRO A 563 -6.25 -20.98 12.52
CA PRO A 563 -6.26 -21.79 11.30
C PRO A 563 -7.20 -21.23 10.23
N GLN A 564 -6.72 -21.29 8.97
CA GLN A 564 -7.23 -20.74 7.71
C GLN A 564 -8.64 -21.19 7.25
N ASN A 565 -9.56 -21.54 8.14
CA ASN A 565 -10.94 -21.89 7.77
C ASN A 565 -11.91 -20.72 7.98
N LEU A 566 -11.67 -19.58 7.31
CA LEU A 566 -12.76 -18.69 6.94
C LEU A 566 -13.45 -19.29 5.71
N GLN A 567 -14.19 -20.38 5.91
CA GLN A 567 -15.18 -20.78 4.92
C GLN A 567 -16.17 -19.63 4.82
N LEU A 568 -16.17 -18.93 3.69
CA LEU A 568 -17.25 -18.05 3.24
C LEU A 568 -18.56 -18.83 3.46
N GLN A 569 -19.27 -18.52 4.54
CA GLN A 569 -20.62 -19.05 4.74
C GLN A 569 -21.46 -18.43 3.64
N GLN A 570 -21.68 -19.20 2.58
CA GLN A 570 -22.71 -18.94 1.60
C GLN A 570 -24.03 -18.96 2.37
N SER A 571 -24.57 -17.78 2.70
CA SER A 571 -25.98 -17.64 3.03
C SER A 571 -26.77 -18.10 1.80
N ALA A 572 -27.38 -19.28 1.91
CA ALA A 572 -28.34 -19.83 0.96
C ALA A 572 -29.56 -18.90 0.84
N PRO A 573 -30.28 -18.91 -0.31
CA PRO A 573 -31.22 -17.87 -0.74
C PRO A 573 -32.44 -17.64 0.16
#